data_AF-A0A147F1J8-F1
#
_entry.id   AF-A0A147F1J8-F1
#
_cell.length_a   1.000
_cell.length_b   1.000
_cell.length_c   1.000
_cell.angle_alpha   90.00
_cell.angle_beta   90.00
_cell.angle_gamma   90.00
#
_symmetry.space_group_name_H-M   'P 1'
#
loop_
_entity.id
_entity.type
_entity.pdbx_description
1 polymer ?
#
loop_
_entity_poly.entity_id
_entity_poly.type
_entity_poly.pdbx_seq_one_letter_code
_entity_poly.pdbx_strand_id
1 'polypeptide(L)'
;MAWLTARDTDTTYLAATFGAQQAASLILATDGASILPIGGFNGTDDVPTLDSFVSLVQSGQLRYVLGGDERGAGAGATGFGATGSGRSASTDTASAQIRQWVEQNCVVDSSAPGTVYDCG
;
A
#
# COMPACT_ATOMS: atom_id res chain seq x y z
N MET A 1 -13.87 3.13 -1.23
CA MET A 1 -13.62 3.43 0.20
C MET A 1 -14.66 2.87 1.15
N ALA A 2 -15.97 2.93 0.85
CA ALA A 2 -17.02 2.35 1.71
C ALA A 2 -16.79 0.89 2.12
N TRP A 3 -16.17 0.07 1.26
CA TRP A 3 -15.84 -1.32 1.58
C TRP A 3 -14.85 -1.47 2.75
N LEU A 4 -13.81 -0.63 2.78
CA LEU A 4 -12.79 -0.61 3.85
C LEU A 4 -13.38 -0.07 5.14
N THR A 5 -14.07 1.07 5.09
CA THR A 5 -14.67 1.69 6.28
C THR A 5 -15.76 0.80 6.92
N ALA A 6 -16.49 0.02 6.11
CA ALA A 6 -17.47 -0.95 6.62
C ALA A 6 -16.82 -2.18 7.28
N ARG A 7 -15.52 -2.37 7.10
CA ARG A 7 -14.69 -3.44 7.66
C ARG A 7 -13.60 -2.88 8.56
N ASP A 8 -13.79 -1.67 9.08
CA ASP A 8 -12.88 -1.11 10.07
C ASP A 8 -12.88 -2.01 11.30
N THR A 9 -11.73 -2.59 11.62
CA THR A 9 -11.57 -3.59 12.69
C THR A 9 -10.98 -2.98 13.96
N ASP A 10 -11.17 -1.67 14.20
CA ASP A 10 -10.50 -0.90 15.27
C ASP A 10 -8.96 -1.00 15.20
N THR A 11 -8.44 -1.25 14.00
CA THR A 11 -7.01 -1.29 13.70
C THR A 11 -6.41 0.12 13.74
N THR A 12 -5.13 0.23 14.13
CA THR A 12 -4.40 1.51 14.06
C THR A 12 -4.35 2.08 12.64
N TYR A 13 -4.24 1.21 11.64
CA TYR A 13 -4.29 1.57 10.23
C TYR A 13 -5.45 0.86 9.55
N LEU A 14 -6.33 1.64 8.91
CA LEU A 14 -7.45 1.10 8.13
C LEU A 14 -6.96 0.23 6.97
N ALA A 15 -5.86 0.64 6.33
CA ALA A 15 -5.17 -0.14 5.30
C ALA A 15 -3.73 0.35 5.11
N ALA A 16 -2.91 -0.47 4.45
CA ALA A 16 -1.62 -0.06 3.89
C ALA A 16 -1.70 0.05 2.36
N THR A 17 -0.89 0.92 1.76
CA THR A 17 -0.79 1.06 0.30
C THR A 17 0.63 1.42 -0.13
N PHE A 18 1.00 1.09 -1.37
CA PHE A 18 2.29 1.43 -1.94
C PHE A 18 2.26 2.86 -2.50
N GLY A 19 3.19 3.69 -2.02
CA GLY A 19 3.35 5.07 -2.46
C GLY A 19 2.63 6.09 -1.55
N ALA A 20 3.33 7.15 -1.19
CA ALA A 20 2.80 8.22 -0.34
C ALA A 20 1.62 8.98 -0.97
N GLN A 21 1.62 9.15 -2.31
CA GLN A 21 0.54 9.83 -3.02
C GLN A 21 -0.77 9.04 -3.00
N GLN A 22 -0.67 7.71 -3.08
CA GLN A 22 -1.83 6.82 -2.96
C GLN A 22 -2.39 6.90 -1.54
N ALA A 23 -1.52 6.80 -0.53
CA ALA A 23 -1.92 6.92 0.87
C ALA A 23 -2.65 8.25 1.12
N ALA A 24 -2.08 9.38 0.67
CA ALA A 24 -2.71 10.69 0.80
C ALA A 24 -4.10 10.76 0.14
N SER A 25 -4.24 10.22 -1.06
CA SER A 25 -5.52 10.18 -1.78
C SER A 25 -6.57 9.36 -1.03
N LEU A 26 -6.16 8.23 -0.44
CA LEU A 26 -7.05 7.38 0.35
C LEU A 26 -7.46 8.05 1.66
N ILE A 27 -6.52 8.66 2.38
CA ILE A 27 -6.79 9.41 3.63
C ILE A 27 -7.89 10.44 3.39
N LEU A 28 -7.79 11.22 2.32
CA LEU A 28 -8.82 12.22 1.95
C LEU A 28 -10.15 11.56 1.59
N ALA A 29 -10.11 10.44 0.86
CA ALA A 29 -11.31 9.70 0.47
C ALA A 29 -11.98 8.93 1.61
N THR A 30 -11.31 8.78 2.76
CA THR A 30 -11.80 8.14 3.99
C THR A 30 -11.98 9.11 5.15
N ASP A 31 -12.13 10.41 4.85
CA ASP A 31 -12.37 11.44 5.87
C ASP A 31 -11.34 11.43 7.02
N GLY A 32 -10.06 11.20 6.68
CA GLY A 32 -8.96 11.25 7.63
C GLY A 32 -8.55 9.92 8.28
N ALA A 33 -9.06 8.77 7.82
CA ALA A 33 -8.61 7.48 8.34
C ALA A 33 -7.08 7.28 8.18
N SER A 34 -6.46 6.62 9.16
CA SER A 34 -5.03 6.31 9.13
C SER A 34 -4.71 5.28 8.04
N ILE A 35 -3.94 5.68 7.04
CA ILE A 35 -3.43 4.81 5.97
C ILE A 35 -1.91 4.73 6.08
N LEU A 36 -1.37 3.51 6.09
CA LEU A 36 0.07 3.29 6.15
C LEU A 36 0.68 3.38 4.73
N PRO A 37 1.50 4.42 4.42
CA PRO A 37 2.25 4.44 3.18
C PRO A 37 3.42 3.45 3.24
N ILE A 38 3.66 2.75 2.13
CA ILE A 38 4.84 1.88 1.94
C ILE A 38 5.71 2.47 0.83
N GLY A 39 7.00 2.65 1.09
CA GLY A 39 7.98 3.04 0.06
C GLY A 39 8.06 4.54 -0.24
N GLY A 40 7.30 5.40 0.44
CA GLY A 40 7.38 6.85 0.26
C GLY A 40 6.98 7.34 -1.14
N PHE A 41 7.53 8.47 -1.60
CA PHE A 41 7.14 9.06 -2.89
C PHE A 41 7.69 8.29 -4.10
N ASN A 42 8.92 7.78 -4.02
CA ASN A 42 9.61 7.12 -5.13
C ASN A 42 9.63 5.58 -5.02
N GLY A 43 9.01 5.00 -3.99
CA GLY A 43 9.04 3.56 -3.73
C GLY A 43 10.30 3.07 -3.01
N THR A 44 11.22 3.95 -2.64
CA THR A 44 12.55 3.60 -2.10
C THR A 44 12.72 3.90 -0.61
N ASP A 45 11.73 4.53 0.02
CA ASP A 45 11.85 4.87 1.44
C ASP A 45 11.60 3.62 2.28
N ASP A 46 12.47 3.35 3.25
CA ASP A 46 12.33 2.23 4.20
C ASP A 46 11.28 2.51 5.28
N VAL A 47 10.09 2.93 4.83
CA VAL A 47 8.95 3.29 5.67
C VAL A 47 7.71 2.56 5.15
N PRO A 48 7.18 1.60 5.93
CA PRO A 48 7.86 0.88 7.01
C PRO A 48 8.98 -0.06 6.48
N THR A 49 9.84 -0.55 7.37
CA THR A 49 10.68 -1.73 7.08
C THR A 49 9.82 -3.00 7.03
N LEU A 50 10.32 -4.08 6.42
CA LEU A 50 9.62 -5.38 6.40
C LEU A 50 9.27 -5.86 7.81
N ASP A 51 10.23 -5.86 8.74
CA ASP A 51 10.00 -6.32 10.11
C ASP A 51 8.93 -5.50 10.84
N SER A 52 8.94 -4.18 10.64
CA SER A 52 7.92 -3.29 11.21
C SER A 52 6.55 -3.56 10.61
N PHE A 53 6.49 -3.75 9.29
CA PHE A 53 5.25 -4.10 8.58
C PHE A 53 4.67 -5.42 9.11
N VAL A 54 5.48 -6.47 9.18
CA VAL A 54 5.07 -7.78 9.69
C VAL A 54 4.59 -7.68 11.14
N SER A 55 5.28 -6.91 11.98
CA SER A 55 4.88 -6.69 13.37
C SER A 55 3.52 -6.00 13.48
N LEU A 56 3.22 -5.03 12.61
CA LEU A 56 1.91 -4.38 12.55
C LEU A 56 0.80 -5.35 12.15
N VAL A 57 1.08 -6.25 11.20
CA VAL A 57 0.12 -7.29 10.80
C VAL A 57 -0.13 -8.27 11.93
N GLN A 58 0.93 -8.83 12.53
CA GLN A 58 0.82 -9.84 13.59
C GLN A 58 0.19 -9.29 14.87
N SER A 59 0.37 -8.01 15.16
CA SER A 59 -0.27 -7.35 16.31
C SER A 59 -1.73 -6.95 16.06
N GLY A 60 -2.25 -7.19 14.85
CA GLY A 60 -3.61 -6.79 14.47
C GLY A 60 -3.77 -5.28 14.35
N GLN A 61 -2.68 -4.52 14.21
CA GLN A 61 -2.72 -3.07 13.99
C GLN A 61 -2.87 -2.71 12.49
N LEU A 62 -2.61 -3.67 11.61
CA LEU A 62 -2.78 -3.57 10.17
C LEU A 62 -3.37 -4.89 9.65
N ARG A 63 -4.45 -4.83 8.89
CA ARG A 63 -5.09 -6.03 8.32
C ARG A 63 -5.11 -6.03 6.79
N TYR A 64 -5.53 -4.91 6.21
CA TYR A 64 -5.76 -4.81 4.78
C TYR A 64 -4.59 -4.12 4.08
N VAL A 65 -4.17 -4.67 2.94
CA VAL A 65 -3.16 -4.08 2.07
C VAL A 65 -3.73 -3.88 0.67
N LEU A 66 -3.65 -2.68 0.15
CA LEU A 66 -4.14 -2.32 -1.17
C LEU A 66 -3.06 -2.62 -2.20
N GLY A 67 -3.33 -3.60 -3.06
CA GLY A 67 -2.51 -3.99 -4.20
C GLY A 67 -2.68 -3.05 -5.39
N GLY A 68 -2.38 -1.77 -5.21
CA GLY A 68 -2.34 -0.80 -6.29
C GLY A 68 -0.99 -0.83 -7.01
N ASP A 69 -1.01 -0.81 -8.35
CA ASP A 69 0.16 -0.42 -9.12
C ASP A 69 0.58 1.00 -8.70
N GLU A 70 1.88 1.24 -8.56
CA GLU A 70 2.47 2.58 -8.33
C GLU A 70 2.05 3.62 -9.40
N ARG A 71 1.39 3.18 -10.49
CA ARG A 71 0.70 4.03 -11.47
C ARG A 71 -0.78 4.16 -11.13
N GLY A 72 -1.17 5.10 -10.27
CA GLY A 72 -2.62 5.26 -10.08
C GLY A 72 -3.18 6.37 -9.21
N ALA A 73 -2.69 7.61 -9.27
CA ALA A 73 -3.48 8.78 -8.82
C ALA A 73 -2.94 10.08 -9.43
N GLY A 74 -3.32 10.37 -10.69
CA GLY A 74 -2.98 11.62 -11.34
C GLY A 74 -3.16 11.57 -12.85
N ALA A 75 -4.36 11.88 -13.33
CA ALA A 75 -4.53 12.38 -14.68
C ALA A 75 -3.79 13.74 -14.76
N GLY A 76 -2.56 13.74 -15.28
CA GLY A 76 -1.78 14.96 -15.49
C GLY A 76 -0.28 14.81 -15.25
N ALA A 77 0.41 14.04 -16.08
CA ALA A 77 1.86 14.11 -16.21
C ALA A 77 2.28 13.96 -17.68
N THR A 78 1.80 14.86 -18.54
CA THR A 78 2.50 15.20 -19.78
C THR A 78 3.73 16.04 -19.41
N GLY A 79 4.93 15.45 -19.54
CA GLY A 79 6.24 16.08 -19.27
C GLY A 79 6.69 15.82 -17.83
N PHE A 80 7.74 15.07 -17.53
CA PHE A 80 9.07 14.99 -18.14
C PHE A 80 9.57 13.54 -18.18
N GLY A 81 10.23 13.16 -19.29
CA GLY A 81 11.16 12.03 -19.28
C GLY A 81 10.56 10.65 -19.58
N ALA A 82 9.94 10.51 -20.75
CA ALA A 82 9.93 9.21 -21.43
C ALA A 82 11.35 8.92 -21.94
N THR A 83 12.23 8.46 -21.04
CA THR A 83 13.47 7.78 -21.41
C THR A 83 13.58 6.55 -20.53
N GLY A 84 13.58 5.39 -21.18
CA GLY A 84 13.53 4.09 -20.53
C GLY A 84 14.47 3.99 -19.34
N SER A 85 13.91 3.53 -18.24
CA SER A 85 14.62 2.72 -17.28
C SER A 85 13.58 1.71 -16.85
N GLY A 86 13.71 0.48 -17.34
CA GLY A 86 13.18 -0.65 -16.59
C GLY A 86 13.78 -0.52 -15.21
N ARG A 87 13.04 0.08 -14.29
CA ARG A 87 13.39 0.03 -12.88
C ARG A 87 13.23 -1.44 -12.58
N SER A 88 14.36 -2.15 -12.63
CA SER A 88 14.54 -3.33 -11.80
C SER A 88 13.92 -2.93 -10.48
N ALA A 89 12.78 -3.51 -10.14
CA ALA A 89 12.32 -3.50 -8.76
C ALA A 89 13.52 -4.09 -8.03
N SER A 90 14.35 -3.20 -7.47
CA SER A 90 15.43 -3.64 -6.62
C SER A 90 14.70 -4.36 -5.51
N THR A 91 14.86 -5.68 -5.48
CA THR A 91 14.44 -6.55 -4.39
C THR A 91 15.09 -6.15 -3.06
N ASP A 92 15.99 -5.16 -3.09
CA ASP A 92 16.68 -4.61 -1.93
C ASP A 92 15.86 -3.48 -1.26
N THR A 93 14.81 -2.95 -1.91
CA THR A 93 13.95 -1.94 -1.28
C THR A 93 12.95 -2.60 -0.31
N ALA A 94 12.70 -1.98 0.84
CA ALA A 94 11.72 -2.49 1.80
C ALA A 94 10.32 -2.64 1.18
N SER A 95 9.93 -1.73 0.28
CA SER A 95 8.65 -1.78 -0.43
C SER A 95 8.50 -3.03 -1.31
N ALA A 96 9.55 -3.40 -2.06
CA ALA A 96 9.55 -4.61 -2.88
C ALA A 96 9.47 -5.88 -2.01
N GLN A 97 10.21 -5.89 -0.90
CA GLN A 97 10.18 -6.99 0.07
C GLN A 97 8.80 -7.15 0.73
N ILE A 98 8.17 -6.04 1.11
CA ILE A 98 6.81 -6.03 1.68
C ILE A 98 5.80 -6.53 0.64
N ARG A 99 5.91 -6.10 -0.62
CA ARG A 99 5.03 -6.60 -1.69
C ARG A 99 5.12 -8.10 -1.84
N GLN A 100 6.34 -8.63 -1.94
CA GLN A 100 6.57 -10.06 -2.03
C GLN A 100 6.03 -10.81 -0.80
N TRP A 101 6.22 -10.26 0.39
CA TRP A 101 5.70 -10.85 1.61
C TRP A 101 4.17 -10.89 1.61
N VAL A 102 3.50 -9.80 1.21
CA VAL A 102 2.03 -9.73 1.14
C VAL A 102 1.47 -10.75 0.15
N GLU A 103 2.08 -10.88 -1.03
CA GLU A 103 1.67 -11.87 -2.04
C GLU A 103 1.83 -13.32 -1.55
N GLN A 104 2.78 -13.58 -0.66
CA GLN A 104 3.05 -14.92 -0.13
C GLN A 104 2.23 -15.26 1.12
N ASN A 105 1.91 -14.27 1.95
CA ASN A 105 1.34 -14.49 3.28
C ASN A 105 -0.12 -14.05 3.40
N CYS A 106 -0.63 -13.25 2.47
CA CYS A 106 -1.99 -12.71 2.51
C CYS A 106 -2.86 -13.25 1.38
N VAL A 107 -4.18 -13.19 1.57
CA VAL A 107 -5.16 -13.69 0.60
C VAL A 107 -5.84 -12.52 -0.10
N VAL A 108 -6.01 -12.61 -1.42
CA VAL A 108 -6.76 -11.58 -2.16
C VAL A 108 -8.26 -11.69 -1.83
N ASP A 109 -8.84 -10.60 -1.33
CA ASP A 109 -10.28 -10.49 -1.09
C ASP A 109 -11.00 -10.03 -2.36
N SER A 110 -11.62 -10.98 -3.05
CA SER A 110 -12.36 -10.75 -4.30
C SER A 110 -13.70 -10.01 -4.12
N SER A 111 -14.14 -9.79 -2.87
CA SER A 111 -15.31 -8.96 -2.58
C SER A 111 -15.00 -7.46 -2.61
N ALA A 112 -13.71 -7.09 -2.61
CA ALA A 112 -13.28 -5.72 -2.70
C ALA A 112 -13.43 -5.17 -4.14
N PRO A 113 -13.71 -3.86 -4.32
CA PRO A 113 -13.83 -3.23 -5.64
C PRO A 113 -12.49 -3.08 -6.39
N GLY A 114 -11.39 -3.62 -5.85
CA GLY A 114 -10.04 -3.60 -6.41
C GLY A 114 -9.17 -4.65 -5.71
N THR A 115 -7.88 -4.68 -6.01
CA THR A 115 -6.95 -5.63 -5.37
C THR A 115 -6.74 -5.25 -3.92
N VAL A 116 -7.34 -6.02 -3.01
CA VAL A 116 -7.12 -5.93 -1.56
C VAL A 116 -6.61 -7.28 -1.09
N TYR A 117 -5.52 -7.25 -0.32
CA TYR A 117 -5.03 -8.40 0.41
C TYR A 117 -5.51 -8.32 1.86
N ASP A 118 -6.11 -9.40 2.34
CA ASP A 118 -6.40 -9.61 3.77
C ASP A 118 -5.25 -10.43 4.37
N CYS A 119 -4.54 -9.82 5.31
CA CYS A 119 -3.38 -10.39 5.99
C CYS A 119 -3.68 -10.82 7.45
N GLY A 120 -4.97 -10.86 7.84
CA GLY A 120 -5.44 -11.21 9.19
C GLY A 120 -6.00 -12.61 9.34
#